data_AF-A0A2I2UBL8-F1
#
_entry.id   AF-A0A2I2UBL8-F1
#
_cell.length_a   1.000
_cell.length_b   1.000
_cell.length_c   1.000
_cell.angle_alpha   90.00
_cell.angle_beta   90.00
_cell.angle_gamma   90.00
#
_symmetry.space_group_name_H-M   'P 1'
#
loop_
_entity.id
_entity.type
_entity.pdbx_description
1 polymer ?
#
loop_
_entity_poly.entity_id
_entity_poly.type
_entity_poly.pdbx_seq_one_letter_code
_entity_poly.pdbx_strand_id
1 'polypeptide(L)'
;MTSFQQVPLQTSNFAHVIFQYSYLPNSHLECHCTVTPYVHLHPKDWVDIFKVGWSTACDYHTLLWPCMPEHYVERTTVNCVFAFQGYFENFSS
;
A
#
# COMPACT_ATOMS: atom_id res chain seq x y z
N MET A 1 14.03 -34.39 14.52
CA MET A 1 12.92 -33.45 14.27
C MET A 1 13.54 -32.08 14.07
N THR A 2 13.84 -31.73 12.82
CA THR A 2 14.46 -30.44 12.47
C THR A 2 13.41 -29.35 12.68
N SER A 3 13.65 -28.50 13.68
CA SER A 3 12.86 -27.30 13.89
C SER A 3 13.04 -26.39 12.69
N PHE A 4 11.94 -26.05 12.00
CA PHE A 4 11.94 -24.96 11.04
C PHE A 4 12.12 -23.67 11.85
N GLN A 5 13.36 -23.26 12.01
CA GLN A 5 13.68 -21.96 12.58
C GLN A 5 13.15 -20.94 11.57
N GLN A 6 12.01 -20.34 11.88
CA GLN A 6 11.46 -19.23 11.11
C GLN A 6 12.51 -18.12 11.14
N VAL A 7 13.25 -18.00 10.05
CA VAL A 7 14.21 -16.92 9.85
C VAL A 7 13.41 -15.64 10.03
N PRO A 8 13.75 -14.76 10.99
CA PRO A 8 13.11 -13.46 11.04
C PRO A 8 13.44 -12.80 9.71
N LEU A 9 12.44 -12.63 8.85
CA LEU A 9 12.56 -11.76 7.70
C LEU A 9 13.07 -10.44 8.27
N GLN A 10 14.33 -10.11 7.98
CA GLN A 10 14.87 -8.77 8.20
C GLN A 10 14.03 -7.89 7.28
N THR A 11 12.90 -7.41 7.79
CA THR A 11 11.98 -6.61 7.01
C THR A 11 12.68 -5.27 6.77
N SER A 12 12.87 -4.93 5.51
CA SER A 12 13.33 -3.59 5.13
C SER A 12 12.39 -2.56 5.76
N ASN A 13 12.93 -1.43 6.23
CA ASN A 13 12.13 -0.31 6.74
C ASN A 13 11.15 0.26 5.70
N PHE A 14 11.24 -0.19 4.45
CA PHE A 14 10.39 0.24 3.33
C PHE A 14 9.34 -0.80 2.91
N ALA A 15 9.35 -2.02 3.47
CA ALA A 15 8.53 -3.14 2.97
C ALA A 15 7.54 -3.69 4.01
N HIS A 16 6.97 -2.83 4.85
CA HIS A 16 5.94 -3.22 5.82
C HIS A 16 4.51 -3.20 5.27
N VAL A 17 4.32 -2.62 4.10
CA VAL A 17 3.05 -2.52 3.39
C VAL A 17 3.26 -3.07 1.99
N ILE A 18 2.43 -4.03 1.58
CA ILE A 18 2.54 -4.70 0.29
C ILE A 18 1.35 -4.29 -0.57
N PHE A 19 1.60 -3.68 -1.71
CA PHE A 19 0.56 -3.29 -2.67
C PHE A 19 0.49 -4.25 -3.84
N GLN A 20 -0.73 -4.62 -4.23
CA GLN A 20 -1.06 -5.34 -5.45
C GLN A 20 -2.10 -4.50 -6.19
N TYR A 21 -1.87 -4.17 -7.45
CA TYR A 21 -2.78 -3.32 -8.22
C TYR A 21 -3.21 -4.01 -9.51
N SER A 22 -4.39 -3.64 -9.98
CA SER A 22 -4.91 -4.03 -11.28
C SER A 22 -5.49 -2.81 -12.00
N TYR A 23 -4.98 -2.54 -13.20
CA TYR A 23 -5.55 -1.53 -14.09
C TYR A 23 -6.63 -2.17 -14.96
N LEU A 24 -7.85 -1.64 -14.89
CA LEU A 24 -8.92 -1.92 -15.84
C LEU A 24 -8.96 -0.80 -16.88
N PRO A 25 -8.98 -1.08 -18.19
CA PRO A 25 -9.10 -0.05 -19.21
C PRO A 25 -10.38 0.78 -18.99
N ASN A 26 -10.24 2.11 -18.96
CA ASN A 26 -11.35 3.07 -18.77
C ASN A 26 -12.11 2.95 -17.43
N SER A 27 -11.47 2.44 -16.37
CA SER A 27 -12.09 2.25 -15.06
C SER A 27 -11.18 2.73 -13.93
N HIS A 28 -11.70 2.79 -12.71
CA HIS A 28 -10.96 3.16 -11.51
C HIS A 28 -9.83 2.15 -11.24
N LEU A 29 -8.73 2.63 -10.65
CA LEU A 29 -7.63 1.76 -10.21
C LEU A 29 -8.01 1.15 -8.87
N GLU A 30 -8.08 -0.17 -8.82
CA GLU A 30 -8.18 -0.91 -7.55
C GLU A 30 -6.79 -1.37 -7.14
N CYS A 31 -6.40 -1.03 -5.91
CA CYS A 31 -5.23 -1.59 -5.28
C CYS A 31 -5.61 -2.31 -3.98
N HIS A 32 -5.13 -3.53 -3.87
CA HIS A 32 -5.17 -4.32 -2.66
C HIS A 32 -3.88 -4.08 -1.88
N CYS A 33 -4.03 -3.78 -0.61
CA CYS A 33 -2.93 -3.49 0.29
C CYS A 33 -2.95 -4.49 1.43
N THR A 34 -1.81 -5.12 1.69
CA THR A 34 -1.61 -5.97 2.87
C THR A 34 -0.66 -5.26 3.81
N VAL A 35 -1.19 -4.89 4.98
CA VAL A 35 -0.44 -4.25 6.05
C VAL A 35 0.09 -5.34 6.97
N THR A 36 1.41 -5.37 7.15
CA THR A 36 2.07 -6.38 7.99
C THR A 36 2.03 -5.98 9.47
N PRO A 37 2.22 -6.93 10.40
CA PRO A 37 2.29 -6.66 11.84
C PRO A 37 3.44 -5.73 12.29
N TYR A 38 4.36 -5.41 11.38
CA TYR A 38 5.59 -4.68 11.67
C TYR A 38 5.43 -3.16 11.60
N VAL A 39 4.30 -2.66 11.08
CA VAL A 39 3.98 -1.23 11.01
C VAL A 39 2.69 -0.93 11.78
N HIS A 40 2.66 0.22 12.43
CA HIS A 40 1.48 0.73 13.08
C HIS A 40 0.82 1.78 12.19
N LEU A 41 -0.43 1.54 11.78
CA LEU A 41 -1.19 2.50 10.99
C LEU A 41 -1.68 3.65 11.87
N HIS A 42 -1.42 4.88 11.46
CA HIS A 42 -1.96 6.08 12.07
C HIS A 42 -3.11 6.64 11.22
N PRO A 43 -4.15 7.26 11.82
CA PRO A 43 -5.22 7.95 11.08
C PRO A 43 -4.79 9.09 10.14
N LYS A 44 -3.50 9.41 10.07
CA LYS A 44 -2.92 10.45 9.19
C LYS A 44 -2.10 9.83 8.06
N ASP A 45 -1.95 8.51 8.05
CA ASP A 45 -1.25 7.80 6.99
C ASP A 45 -2.11 7.86 5.73
N TRP A 46 -1.46 8.16 4.61
CA TRP A 46 -2.09 8.29 3.30
C TRP A 46 -1.38 7.40 2.29
N VAL A 47 -2.06 7.14 1.18
CA VAL A 47 -1.51 6.38 0.06
C VAL A 47 -1.61 7.23 -1.20
N ASP A 48 -0.46 7.48 -1.83
CA ASP A 48 -0.41 8.24 -3.08
C ASP A 48 0.14 7.43 -4.23
N ILE A 49 -0.21 7.89 -5.43
CA ILE A 49 0.35 7.40 -6.67
C ILE A 49 1.47 8.35 -7.10
N PHE A 50 2.67 7.81 -7.24
CA PHE A 50 3.83 8.55 -7.73
C PHE A 50 4.19 8.14 -9.14
N LYS A 51 4.63 9.09 -9.96
CA LYS A 51 5.33 8.78 -11.21
C LYS A 51 6.70 8.19 -10.87
N VAL A 52 7.13 7.17 -11.62
CA VAL A 52 8.47 6.59 -11.47
C VAL A 52 9.53 7.70 -11.61
N GLY A 53 10.51 7.71 -10.70
CA GLY A 53 11.54 8.75 -10.64
C GLY A 53 11.22 9.94 -9.72
N TRP A 54 10.17 9.84 -8.90
CA TRP A 54 9.90 10.80 -7.82
C TRP A 54 11.09 10.91 -6.85
N SER A 55 11.30 12.10 -6.28
CA SER A 55 12.40 12.36 -5.34
C SER A 55 11.91 12.64 -3.93
N THR A 56 10.72 13.23 -3.80
CA THR A 56 10.11 13.56 -2.52
C THR A 56 8.65 13.15 -2.47
N ALA A 57 8.12 12.98 -1.26
CA ALA A 57 6.69 12.72 -1.05
C ALA A 57 5.79 13.87 -1.56
N CYS A 58 6.35 15.04 -1.89
CA CYS A 58 5.62 16.16 -2.49
C CYS A 58 5.43 16.00 -4.02
N ASP A 59 6.09 15.04 -4.67
CA ASP A 59 5.98 14.78 -6.11
C ASP A 59 4.78 13.86 -6.46
N TYR A 60 3.74 13.85 -5.61
CA TYR A 60 2.59 12.96 -5.76
C TYR A 60 1.72 13.38 -6.95
N HIS A 61 1.16 12.40 -7.66
CA HIS A 61 0.24 12.65 -8.76
C HIS A 61 -1.22 12.74 -8.30
N THR A 62 -1.61 11.89 -7.37
CA THR A 62 -2.95 11.87 -6.78
C THR A 62 -2.83 11.47 -5.33
N LEU A 63 -3.41 12.29 -4.46
CA LEU A 63 -3.48 12.07 -3.02
C LEU A 63 -4.82 11.41 -2.66
N LEU A 64 -4.79 10.24 -2.03
CA LEU A 64 -5.98 9.71 -1.37
C LEU A 64 -6.02 10.11 0.10
N TRP A 65 -7.24 10.30 0.59
CA TRP A 65 -7.48 10.59 2.00
C TRP A 65 -7.02 9.41 2.87
N PRO A 66 -6.60 9.64 4.12
CA PRO A 66 -6.27 8.58 5.06
C PRO A 66 -7.33 7.50 5.12
N CYS A 67 -6.96 6.27 4.73
CA CYS A 67 -7.81 5.10 4.91
C CYS A 67 -7.29 4.33 6.11
N MET A 68 -7.94 4.52 7.25
CA MET A 68 -7.80 3.58 8.34
C MET A 68 -8.83 2.47 8.15
N PRO A 69 -8.43 1.18 8.15
CA PRO A 69 -9.40 0.09 8.14
C PRO A 69 -10.25 0.17 9.42
N GLU A 70 -11.58 0.09 9.28
CA GLU A 70 -12.54 0.23 10.39
C GLU A 70 -12.29 -0.74 11.56
N HIS A 71 -11.58 -1.83 11.30
CA HIS A 71 -11.25 -2.87 12.28
C HIS A 71 -9.74 -3.12 12.39
N TYR A 72 -8.91 -2.07 12.33
CA TYR A 72 -7.48 -2.20 12.59
C TYR A 72 -7.24 -2.73 14.01
N VAL A 73 -6.62 -3.90 14.12
CA VAL A 73 -6.08 -4.41 15.37
C VAL A 73 -4.55 -4.33 15.28
N GLU A 74 -3.92 -3.71 16.26
CA GLU A 74 -2.46 -3.58 16.30
C GLU A 74 -1.77 -4.94 16.14
N ARG A 75 -0.66 -4.96 15.39
CA ARG A 75 0.17 -6.16 15.14
C ARG A 75 -0.57 -7.31 14.47
N THR A 76 -1.69 -7.04 13.81
CA THR A 76 -2.37 -8.00 12.93
C THR A 76 -2.05 -7.73 11.48
N THR A 77 -2.19 -8.77 10.65
CA THR A 77 -2.14 -8.58 9.19
C THR A 77 -3.53 -8.17 8.73
N VAL A 78 -3.64 -7.00 8.10
CA VAL A 78 -4.92 -6.47 7.62
C VAL A 78 -4.84 -6.28 6.11
N ASN A 79 -5.89 -6.72 5.41
CA ASN A 79 -6.06 -6.43 3.98
C ASN A 79 -7.01 -5.25 3.81
N CYS A 80 -6.59 -4.29 3.00
CA CYS A 80 -7.35 -3.09 2.66
C CYS A 80 -7.50 -3.01 1.15
N VAL A 81 -8.59 -2.40 0.68
CA VAL A 81 -8.80 -2.11 -0.74
C VAL A 81 -8.92 -0.61 -0.91
N PHE A 82 -8.14 -0.06 -1.81
CA PHE A 82 -8.19 1.35 -2.21
C PHE A 82 -8.67 1.42 -3.64
N ALA A 83 -9.77 2.15 -3.86
CA ALA A 83 -10.27 2.46 -5.18
C ALA A 83 -9.93 3.92 -5.50
N PHE A 84 -8.98 4.12 -6.40
CA PHE A 84 -8.64 5.45 -6.86
C PHE A 84 -9.59 5.82 -8.01
N GLN A 85 -10.44 6.82 -7.76
CA GLN A 85 -11.35 7.37 -8.77
C GLN A 85 -10.56 8.37 -9.63
N GLY A 86 -10.21 7.98 -10.85
CA GLY A 86 -9.49 8.82 -11.78
C GLY A 86 -9.33 8.15 -13.14
N TYR A 87 -9.35 8.93 -14.21
CA TYR A 87 -8.95 8.48 -15.53
C TYR A 87 -7.43 8.30 -15.53
N PHE A 88 -6.95 7.11 -15.18
CA PHE A 88 -5.54 6.72 -15.31
C PHE A 88 -5.17 6.45 -16.77
N GLU A 89 -5.57 7.34 -17.67
CA GLU A 89 -5.06 7.35 -19.03
C GLU A 89 -3.58 7.78 -18.92
N ASN A 90 -2.66 6.95 -19.42
CA ASN A 90 -1.22 7.25 -19.61
C ASN A 90 -0.20 6.81 -18.54
N PHE A 91 -0.51 5.90 -17.61
CA PHE A 91 0.54 5.32 -16.74
C PHE A 91 1.38 4.20 -17.40
N SER A 92 1.11 3.85 -18.66
CA SER A 92 1.82 2.80 -19.40
C SER A 92 2.66 3.32 -20.58
N SER A 93 3.28 4.50 -20.45
CA SER A 93 4.25 5.01 -21.44
C SER A 93 5.67 4.59 -21.11
#